data_AF-A0A085JEH9-F1
#
_entry.id   AF-A0A085JEH9-F1
#
_cell.length_a   1.000
_cell.length_b   1.000
_cell.length_c   1.000
_cell.angle_alpha   90.00
_cell.angle_beta   90.00
_cell.angle_gamma   90.00
#
_symmetry.space_group_name_H-M   'P 1'
#
loop_
_entity.id
_entity.type
_entity.pdbx_description
1 polymer ?
#
loop_
_entity_poly.entity_id
_entity_poly.type
_entity_poly.pdbx_seq_one_letter_code
_entity_poly.pdbx_strand_id
1 'polypeptide(L)' 'MSAVILFMVPLTIFVLFVAPVWLWLHYNKRGNELSSQEMERLQQATQDVRRMRERIDALEAILDAENPQWRQPQ' A
#
# COMPACT_ATOMS: atom_id res chain seq x y z
N MET A 1 24.72 25.72 42.58
CA MET A 1 23.49 25.62 41.76
C MET A 1 23.73 25.89 40.27
N SER A 2 24.81 26.59 39.88
CA SER A 2 25.07 26.99 38.49
C SER A 2 25.64 25.91 37.56
N ALA A 3 26.33 24.89 38.08
CA ALA A 3 26.95 23.84 37.25
C ALA A 3 25.93 22.95 36.52
N VAL A 4 24.75 22.72 37.12
CA VAL A 4 23.68 21.89 36.54
C VAL A 4 23.11 22.53 35.27
N ILE A 5 22.98 23.86 35.26
CA ILE A 5 22.42 24.61 34.14
C ILE A 5 23.31 24.50 32.89
N LEU A 6 24.63 24.48 33.08
CA LEU A 6 25.62 24.40 32.00
C LEU A 6 25.57 23.06 31.25
N PHE A 7 25.18 21.97 31.94
CA PHE A 7 24.94 20.67 31.30
C PHE A 7 23.51 20.51 30.79
N MET A 8 22.52 21.10 31.46
CA MET A 8 21.12 20.94 31.08
C MET A 8 20.79 21.66 29.78
N VAL A 9 21.28 22.89 29.58
CA VAL A 9 21.01 23.69 28.36
C VAL A 9 21.40 22.95 27.07
N PRO A 10 22.64 22.45 26.89
CA PRO A 10 22.99 21.70 25.68
C PRO A 10 22.22 20.39 25.54
N LEU A 11 21.90 19.71 26.65
CA LEU A 11 21.08 18.49 26.63
C LEU A 11 19.65 18.77 26.17
N THR A 12 19.03 19.86 26.63
CA THR A 12 17.66 20.23 26.24
C THR A 12 17.60 20.60 24.77
N ILE A 13 18.59 21.33 24.25
CA ILE A 13 18.69 21.64 22.82
C ILE A 13 18.84 20.34 22.02
N PHE A 14 19.72 19.44 22.45
CA PHE A 14 19.88 18.14 21.79
C PHE A 14 18.56 17.36 21.69
N VAL A 15 17.81 17.25 22.79
CA VAL A 15 16.49 16.59 22.80
C VAL A 15 15.49 17.34 21.92
N LEU A 16 15.48 18.67 21.96
CA LEU A 16 14.62 19.52 21.12
C LEU A 16 14.86 19.34 19.63
N PHE A 17 16.05 18.93 19.20
CA PHE A 17 16.34 18.62 17.79
C PHE A 17 16.12 17.15 17.46
N VAL A 18 16.61 16.24 18.31
CA VAL A 18 16.55 14.80 18.05
C VAL A 18 15.12 14.26 18.13
N ALA A 19 14.33 14.71 19.10
CA ALA A 19 12.95 14.24 19.26
C ALA A 19 12.07 14.57 18.03
N PRO A 20 12.07 15.80 17.47
CA PRO A 20 11.32 16.07 16.23
C PRO A 20 11.85 15.32 15.02
N VAL A 21 13.17 15.17 14.85
CA VAL A 21 13.75 14.38 13.74
C VAL A 21 13.34 12.91 13.84
N TRP A 22 13.37 12.35 15.05
CA TRP A 22 12.94 10.98 15.29
C TRP A 22 11.44 10.80 15.02
N LEU A 23 10.61 11.74 15.47
CA LEU A 23 9.18 11.75 15.19
C LEU A 23 8.94 11.78 13.67
N TRP A 24 9.63 12.66 12.95
CA TRP A 24 9.51 12.72 11.50
C TRP A 24 9.89 11.39 10.82
N LEU A 25 11.02 10.79 11.20
CA LEU A 25 11.48 9.52 10.63
C LEU A 25 10.56 8.35 10.99
N HIS A 26 10.09 8.28 12.23
CA HIS A 26 9.21 7.23 12.73
C HIS A 26 7.84 7.26 12.04
N TYR A 27 7.30 8.47 11.81
CA TYR A 27 6.01 8.62 11.12
C TYR A 27 6.16 8.40 9.61
N ASN A 28 7.27 8.82 9.01
CA ASN A 28 7.56 8.54 7.60
C ASN A 28 7.66 7.03 7.31
N LYS A 29 8.28 6.25 8.21
CA LYS A 29 8.36 4.79 8.09
C LYS A 29 6.98 4.12 8.08
N ARG A 30 6.08 4.52 8.97
CA ARG A 30 4.71 3.97 9.03
C ARG A 30 3.90 4.30 7.78
N GLY A 31 4.04 5.50 7.22
CA GLY A 31 3.38 5.87 5.96
C GLY A 31 3.88 5.04 4.77
N ASN A 32 5.18 4.75 4.74
CA ASN A 32 5.78 3.97 3.66
C ASN A 32 5.39 2.47 3.71
N GLU A 33 5.25 1.88 4.90
CA GLU A 33 4.76 0.50 5.08
C GLU A 33 3.30 0.37 4.64
N LEU A 34 2.43 1.33 5.01
CA LEU A 34 1.04 1.36 4.56
C LEU A 34 0.94 1.48 3.04
N SER A 35 1.74 2.36 2.43
CA SER A 35 1.79 2.54 0.97
C SER A 35 2.23 1.27 0.23
N SER A 36 3.19 0.52 0.79
CA SER A 36 3.63 -0.76 0.21
C SER A 36 2.53 -1.82 0.24
N GLN A 37 1.77 -1.90 1.33
CA GLN A 37 0.65 -2.84 1.46
C GLN A 37 -0.52 -2.46 0.53
N GLU A 38 -0.79 -1.18 0.35
CA GLU A 38 -1.79 -0.70 -0.61
C GLU A 38 -1.42 -1.08 -2.05
N MET A 39 -0.15 -0.92 -2.43
CA MET A 39 0.34 -1.34 -3.74
C MET A 39 0.18 -2.85 -3.94
N GLU A 40 0.51 -3.66 -2.93
CA GLU A 40 0.35 -5.11 -3.00
C GLU A 40 -1.13 -5.51 -3.18
N ARG A 41 -2.05 -4.87 -2.45
CA ARG A 41 -3.50 -5.09 -2.61
C ARG A 41 -4.00 -4.74 -4.02
N LEU A 42 -3.51 -3.64 -4.59
CA LEU A 42 -3.85 -3.25 -5.97
C LEU A 42 -3.33 -4.27 -7.00
N GLN A 43 -2.12 -4.80 -6.78
CA GLN A 43 -1.57 -5.86 -7.62
C GLN A 43 -2.41 -7.14 -7.53
N GLN A 44 -2.82 -7.55 -6.33
CA GLN A 44 -3.69 -8.71 -6.12
C GLN A 44 -5.04 -8.53 -6.82
N ALA A 45 -5.72 -7.40 -6.61
CA ALA A 45 -6.98 -7.11 -7.27
C ALA A 45 -6.86 -7.15 -8.81
N THR A 46 -5.76 -6.63 -9.35
CA THR A 46 -5.48 -6.68 -10.79
C THR A 46 -5.27 -8.11 -11.29
N GLN A 47 -4.58 -8.96 -10.52
CA GLN A 47 -4.41 -10.37 -10.85
C GLN A 47 -5.74 -11.12 -10.82
N ASP A 48 -6.60 -10.85 -9.84
CA ASP A 48 -7.91 -11.47 -9.74
C ASP A 48 -8.79 -11.13 -10.95
N VAL A 49 -8.82 -9.86 -11.35
CA VAL A 49 -9.55 -9.42 -12.56
C VAL A 49 -9.02 -10.15 -13.81
N ARG A 50 -7.70 -10.31 -13.95
CA ARG A 50 -7.12 -11.07 -15.08
C ARG A 50 -7.59 -12.53 -15.09
N ARG A 51 -7.52 -13.21 -13.95
CA ARG A 51 -7.98 -14.60 -13.81
C ARG A 51 -9.47 -14.73 -14.10
N MET A 52 -10.30 -13.78 -13.65
CA MET A 52 -11.73 -13.78 -13.96
C MET A 52 -11.97 -13.65 -15.46
N ARG A 53 -11.21 -12.79 -16.15
CA ARG A 53 -11.32 -12.61 -17.60
C ARG A 53 -10.95 -13.87 -18.37
N GLU A 54 -9.85 -14.52 -18.03
CA GLU A 54 -9.46 -15.80 -18.65
C GLU A 54 -10.55 -16.87 -18.49
N ARG A 55 -11.22 -16.90 -17.33
CA ARG A 55 -12.33 -17.81 -17.10
C ARG A 55 -13.56 -17.46 -17.93
N ILE A 56 -13.87 -16.18 -18.08
CA ILE A 56 -14.98 -15.73 -18.94
C ILE A 56 -14.68 -16.11 -20.39
N ASP A 57 -13.48 -15.87 -20.88
CA ASP A 57 -13.09 -16.22 -22.25
C ASP A 57 -13.20 -17.73 -22.50
N ALA A 58 -12.78 -18.55 -21.53
CA ALA A 58 -12.95 -20.00 -21.60
C ALA A 58 -14.43 -20.43 -21.59
N LEU A 59 -15.26 -19.80 -20.75
CA LEU A 59 -16.70 -20.07 -20.72
C LEU A 59 -17.39 -19.63 -22.01
N GLU A 60 -17.01 -18.48 -22.57
CA GLU A 60 -17.49 -18.02 -23.88
C GLU A 60 -17.11 -18.98 -25.00
N ALA A 61 -15.89 -19.52 -24.99
CA ALA A 61 -15.44 -20.50 -25.98
C ALA A 61 -16.24 -21.81 -25.88
N ILE A 62 -16.54 -22.28 -24.67
CA ILE A 62 -17.40 -23.46 -24.46
C ILE A 62 -18.83 -23.17 -24.91
N LEU A 63 -19.38 -22.03 -24.53
CA LEU A 63 -20.75 -21.64 -24.86
C LEU A 63 -20.94 -21.43 -26.37
N ASP A 64 -19.92 -20.87 -27.05
CA ASP A 64 -19.86 -20.76 -28.52
C ASP A 64 -19.85 -22.15 -29.19
N ALA A 65 -19.14 -23.12 -28.61
CA ALA A 65 -19.09 -24.49 -29.12
C ALA A 65 -20.41 -25.24 -28.91
N GLU A 66 -21.11 -25.01 -27.79
CA GLU A 66 -22.38 -25.68 -27.49
C GLU A 66 -23.61 -25.01 -28.13
N ASN A 67 -23.69 -23.67 -28.17
CA ASN A 67 -24.89 -22.94 -28.58
C ASN A 67 -24.57 -21.73 -29.49
N PRO A 68 -24.06 -21.89 -30.72
CA PRO A 68 -23.53 -20.79 -31.56
C PRO A 68 -24.48 -19.60 -31.85
N GLN A 69 -25.78 -19.71 -31.57
CA GLN A 69 -26.77 -18.63 -31.73
C GLN A 69 -26.92 -17.72 -30.51
N TRP A 70 -26.29 -18.02 -29.36
CA TRP A 70 -26.51 -17.31 -28.08
C TRP A 70 -26.18 -15.81 -28.11
N ARG A 71 -25.30 -15.38 -29.02
CA ARG A 71 -24.92 -13.96 -29.19
C ARG A 71 -25.86 -13.14 -30.06
N GLN A 72 -26.90 -13.75 -30.66
CA GLN A 72 -27.86 -13.00 -31.48
C GLN A 72 -28.99 -12.45 -30.59
N PRO A 73 -29.04 -11.12 -30.33
CA PRO A 73 -30.22 -10.52 -29.72
C PRO A 73 -31.40 -10.68 -30.68
N GLN A 74 -32.49 -11.24 -30.19
CA GLN A 74 -33.75 -11.33 -30.92
C GLN A 74 -34.47 -9.98 -30.96
#